data_AF-A0A8X6SBN9-F1
#
_entry.id   AF-A0A8X6SBN9-F1
#
_cell.length_a   1.000
_cell.length_b   1.000
_cell.length_c   1.000
_cell.angle_alpha   90.00
_cell.angle_beta   90.00
_cell.angle_gamma   90.00
#
_symmetry.space_group_name_H-M   'P 1'
#
loop_
_entity.id
_entity.type
_entity.pdbx_description
1 polymer ?
#
loop_
_entity_poly.entity_id
_entity_poly.type
_entity_poly.pdbx_seq_one_letter_code
_entity_poly.pdbx_strand_id
1 'polypeptide(L)' 'MLNSCVMHHHTGPAPDIMVWGGIVYHSRTHLVRIAGTLNSQHYICEVLDPVVLPYLQDLATAIFQQYNA' A
#
# COMPACT_ATOMS: atom_id res chain seq x y z
N MET A 1 33.82 19.64 21.39
CA MET A 1 32.89 18.58 21.85
C MET A 1 32.31 17.93 20.62
N LEU A 2 32.69 16.68 20.31
CA LEU A 2 32.18 15.96 19.14
C LEU A 2 30.79 15.41 19.44
N ASN A 3 29.80 15.81 18.65
CA ASN A 3 28.46 15.22 18.68
C ASN A 3 28.58 13.73 18.34
N SER A 4 28.35 12.86 19.32
CA SER A 4 28.22 11.43 19.07
C SER A 4 26.78 11.16 18.61
N CYS A 5 26.58 10.74 17.36
CA CYS A 5 25.27 10.25 16.94
C CYS A 5 25.11 8.80 17.39
N VAL A 6 24.05 8.52 18.16
CA VAL A 6 23.64 7.15 18.48
C VAL A 6 22.65 6.71 17.41
N MET A 7 23.08 5.80 16.53
CA MET A 7 22.21 5.14 15.57
C MET A 7 21.68 3.86 16.20
N HIS A 8 20.44 3.88 16.65
CA HIS A 8 19.76 2.68 17.17
C HIS A 8 19.17 1.90 15.98
N HIS A 9 19.85 0.82 15.57
CA HIS A 9 19.36 -0.07 14.54
C HIS A 9 18.50 -1.16 15.16
N HIS A 10 17.23 -1.25 14.76
CA HIS A 10 16.34 -2.33 15.18
C HIS A 10 16.61 -3.56 14.32
N THR A 11 17.37 -4.54 14.84
CA THR A 11 17.84 -5.72 14.10
C THR A 11 17.02 -6.98 14.36
N GLY A 12 16.00 -6.91 15.23
CA GLY A 12 15.08 -8.03 15.49
C GLY A 12 13.87 -8.02 14.52
N PRO A 13 13.21 -9.17 14.28
CA PRO A 13 11.95 -9.19 13.55
C PRO A 13 10.94 -8.30 14.27
N ALA A 14 10.63 -7.14 13.69
CA ALA A 14 9.51 -6.33 14.13
C ALA A 14 8.25 -6.87 13.43
N PRO A 15 7.13 -7.07 14.15
CA PRO A 15 5.87 -7.35 13.48
C PRO A 15 5.45 -6.13 12.67
N ASP A 16 5.60 -6.21 11.36
CA ASP A 16 5.17 -5.19 10.41
C ASP A 16 3.77 -5.50 9.87
N ILE A 17 3.05 -4.45 9.46
CA ILE A 17 1.72 -4.57 8.83
C ILE A 17 1.83 -4.06 7.40
N MET A 18 1.56 -4.94 6.44
CA MET A 18 1.43 -4.56 5.05
C MET A 18 0.02 -4.01 4.79
N VAL A 19 -0.06 -2.85 4.15
CA VAL A 19 -1.32 -2.23 3.76
C VAL A 19 -1.25 -1.76 2.32
N TRP A 20 -2.41 -1.71 1.66
CA TRP A 20 -2.56 -1.14 0.32
C TRP A 20 -3.62 -0.03 0.34
N GLY A 21 -3.38 1.04 -0.41
CA GLY A 21 -4.36 2.09 -0.64
C GLY A 21 -4.02 2.95 -1.86
N GLY A 22 -5.06 3.43 -2.53
CA GLY A 22 -4.98 4.38 -3.62
C GLY A 22 -5.44 5.78 -3.18
N ILE A 23 -4.86 6.81 -3.78
CA ILE A 23 -5.24 8.20 -3.58
C ILE A 23 -5.55 8.86 -4.92
N VAL A 24 -6.50 9.79 -4.92
CA VAL A 24 -6.86 10.62 -6.08
C VAL A 24 -7.18 12.03 -5.57
N TYR A 25 -7.36 13.00 -6.48
CA TYR A 25 -7.73 14.36 -6.10
C TYR A 25 -9.03 14.38 -5.26
N HIS A 26 -8.95 14.92 -4.04
CA HIS A 26 -10.04 15.00 -3.06
C HIS A 26 -10.67 13.68 -2.61
N SER A 27 -10.08 12.52 -2.91
CA SER A 27 -10.63 11.23 -2.46
C SER A 27 -9.54 10.15 -2.30
N ARG A 28 -9.90 9.04 -1.68
CA ARG A 28 -9.03 7.87 -1.51
C ARG A 28 -9.83 6.57 -1.48
N THR A 29 -9.19 5.45 -1.79
CA THR A 29 -9.78 4.13 -1.58
C THR A 29 -9.84 3.80 -0.09
N HIS A 30 -10.58 2.75 0.27
CA HIS A 30 -10.38 2.10 1.57
C HIS A 30 -8.95 1.54 1.67
N LEU A 31 -8.37 1.60 2.86
CA LEU A 31 -7.09 0.93 3.17
C LEU A 31 -7.34 -0.55 3.41
N VAL A 32 -6.64 -1.40 2.66
CA VAL A 32 -6.70 -2.86 2.80
C VAL A 32 -5.50 -3.32 3.59
N ARG A 33 -5.74 -4.06 4.67
CA ARG A 33 -4.67 -4.78 5.37
C ARG A 33 -4.40 -6.08 4.63
N ILE A 34 -3.16 -6.25 4.18
CA ILE A 34 -2.72 -7.48 3.51
C ILE A 34 -2.18 -8.45 4.56
N ALA A 35 -2.68 -9.68 4.53
CA ALA A 35 -2.18 -10.75 5.38
C ALA A 35 -1.02 -11.49 4.68
N GLY A 36 0.18 -11.38 5.25
CA GLY A 36 1.37 -12.02 4.68
C GLY A 36 1.92 -11.26 3.46
N THR A 37 2.48 -11.99 2.50
CA THR A 37 3.15 -11.41 1.33
C THR A 37 2.15 -11.16 0.20
N LEU A 38 2.12 -9.92 -0.32
CA LEU A 38 1.33 -9.55 -1.49
C LEU A 38 1.95 -10.11 -2.77
N ASN A 39 1.49 -11.29 -3.20
CA ASN A 39 1.80 -11.84 -4.52
C ASN A 39 0.77 -11.41 -5.56
N SER A 40 1.00 -11.72 -6.84
CA SER A 40 0.10 -11.29 -7.94
C SER A 40 -1.34 -11.80 -7.78
N GLN A 41 -1.54 -13.03 -7.28
CA GLN A 41 -2.88 -13.59 -7.09
C GLN A 41 -3.61 -12.85 -5.96
N HIS A 42 -2.93 -12.62 -4.84
CA HIS A 42 -3.47 -11.85 -3.73
C HIS A 42 -3.72 -10.39 -4.14
N TYR A 43 -2.85 -9.81 -4.98
CA TYR A 43 -3.06 -8.47 -5.51
C TYR A 43 -4.34 -8.38 -6.34
N ILE A 44 -4.62 -9.37 -7.18
CA ILE A 44 -5.88 -9.41 -7.94
C ILE A 44 -7.08 -9.54 -6.98
N CYS A 45 -7.07 -10.57 -6.14
CA CYS A 45 -8.24 -10.92 -5.32
C CYS A 45 -8.50 -10.00 -4.13
N GLU A 46 -7.46 -9.42 -3.53
CA GLU A 46 -7.58 -8.59 -2.32
C GLU A 46 -7.55 -7.09 -2.63
N VAL A 47 -6.99 -6.69 -3.78
CA VAL A 47 -6.81 -5.26 -4.12
C VAL A 47 -7.51 -4.87 -5.42
N LEU A 48 -7.17 -5.48 -6.56
CA LEU A 48 -7.66 -5.01 -7.85
C LEU A 48 -9.16 -5.20 -7.99
N ASP A 49 -9.64 -6.44 -7.79
CA ASP A 49 -11.05 -6.79 -7.97
C ASP A 49 -11.97 -6.11 -6.95
N PRO A 50 -11.70 -6.17 -5.62
CA PRO A 50 -12.64 -5.64 -4.64
C PRO A 50 -12.50 -4.14 -4.38
N VAL A 51 -11.35 -3.51 -4.70
CA VAL A 51 -11.09 -2.11 -4.33
C VAL A 51 -10.83 -1.24 -5.56
N VAL A 52 -9.86 -1.58 -6.39
CA VAL A 52 -9.44 -0.69 -7.50
C VAL A 52 -10.51 -0.60 -8.58
N LEU A 53 -11.00 -1.74 -9.07
CA LEU A 53 -11.96 -1.76 -10.17
C LEU A 53 -13.26 -1.01 -9.84
N PRO A 54 -13.95 -1.27 -8.70
CA PRO A 54 -15.15 -0.53 -8.34
C PRO A 54 -14.87 0.97 -8.18
N TYR A 55 -13.76 1.31 -7.51
CA TYR A 55 -13.42 2.70 -7.25
C TYR A 55 -13.13 3.50 -8.52
N LEU A 56 -12.48 2.88 -9.51
CA LEU A 56 -12.23 3.53 -10.80
C LEU A 56 -13.49 3.65 -11.65
N GLN A 57 -14.41 2.68 -11.55
CA GLN A 57 -15.70 2.75 -12.27
C GLN A 57 -16.56 3.92 -11.79
N ASP A 58 -16.44 4.29 -10.52
CA ASP A 58 -17.16 5.44 -9.93
C ASP A 58 -16.52 6.80 -10.30
N LEU A 59 -15.31 6.81 -10.89
CA LEU A 59 -14.58 8.03 -11.25
C LEU A 59 -14.61 8.27 -12.76
N ALA A 60 -15.11 9.44 -13.18
CA ALA A 60 -15.06 9.83 -14.58
C ALA A 60 -13.60 10.04 -15.05
N THR A 61 -13.17 9.24 -16.03
CA THR A 61 -11.86 9.37 -16.71
C THR A 61 -10.64 9.16 -15.79
N ALA A 62 -10.73 8.23 -14.83
CA ALA A 62 -9.60 7.91 -13.96
C ALA A 62 -8.53 7.08 -14.69
N ILE A 63 -7.26 7.35 -14.39
CA ILE A 63 -6.11 6.54 -14.80
C ILE A 63 -5.53 5.87 -13.57
N PHE A 64 -5.36 4.55 -13.64
CA PHE A 64 -4.71 3.81 -12.57
C PHE A 64 -3.19 3.88 -12.72
N GLN A 65 -2.50 4.26 -11.65
CA GLN A 65 -1.05 4.33 -11.61
C GLN A 65 -0.52 3.58 -10.39
N GLN A 66 0.52 2.77 -10.61
CA GLN A 66 1.26 2.05 -9.58
C GLN A 66 2.74 1.97 -9.96
N TYR A 67 3.59 1.52 -9.04
CA TYR A 67 5.01 1.26 -9.30
C TYR A 67 5.20 -0.10 -9.99
N ASN A 68 6.37 -0.31 -10.61
CA ASN A 68 6.76 -1.58 -11.23
C ASN A 68 7.40 -2.51 -10.19
N ALA A 69 6.57 -3.07 -9.32
CA ALA A 69 6.94 -4.01 -8.27
C ALA A 69 7.50 -5.34 -8.82
#